data_AF-A0A8J5R6V1-F1
#
_entry.id   AF-A0A8J5R6V1-F1
#
_cell.length_a   1.000
_cell.length_b   1.000
_cell.length_c   1.000
_cell.angle_alpha   90.00
_cell.angle_beta   90.00
_cell.angle_gamma   90.00
#
_symmetry.space_group_name_H-M   'P 1'
#
loop_
_entity.id
_entity.type
_entity.pdbx_description
1 polymer ?
#
loop_
_entity_poly.entity_id
_entity_poly.type
_entity_poly.pdbx_seq_one_letter_code
_entity_poly.pdbx_strand_id
1 'polypeptide(L)'
;MANIQEFKAIKSWIFDTGLVIRVEEIFSEQFVKKQQQTSTVSQQTKENAHHIVQVLYYFITCAIKYMEKHEPSGKILKDYKHWYNGKETEWIKALLRLGLVNEALVLAEQYRAFGSLVVILESQREELSDTEEINQLYGKYFEMFGYSFASSVYSYYLKTGRIQPLLLDFMNYKHYLLEYFEKNPDKTANVSWIRSLLDQDFITASEALVRSANLKPKDKVLNREIKYSIAKLATIAASQSSEITDEKVSEIERQLEIVRYQKAVYNALAGQIKLESLKLEEFRKSYVNHDLDNSLVNSVVEQYFQSFIEGIQLSPERLIDLLTTLKPSLLKKMGFANALRVAQSFQNESIADFYISVVWLRLLTIGEGEKLFMQWDNKNVSDEINKKKIVDSTLFNTLKEIKLESKLIERLDTLLVNPVVGDEHEDNITINQLNESLSSVLRKYLNNNQRNKNFKLWVEAVKEEVKLSL
;
A
#
# COMPACT_ATOMS: atom_id res chain seq x y z
N MET A 1 -9.67 46.79 5.46
CA MET A 1 -10.66 46.18 4.54
C MET A 1 -10.14 46.39 3.12
N ALA A 2 -9.44 45.40 2.55
CA ALA A 2 -9.01 45.47 1.16
C ALA A 2 -10.24 45.32 0.26
N ASN A 3 -10.41 46.27 -0.66
CA ASN A 3 -11.52 46.31 -1.61
C ASN A 3 -11.44 45.04 -2.49
N ILE A 4 -12.37 44.11 -2.30
CA ILE A 4 -12.35 42.80 -2.96
C ILE A 4 -12.68 43.01 -4.44
N GLN A 5 -11.66 42.99 -5.29
CA GLN A 5 -11.83 43.11 -6.73
C GLN A 5 -12.44 41.82 -7.27
N GLU A 6 -13.74 41.86 -7.57
CA GLU A 6 -14.44 40.74 -8.19
C GLU A 6 -13.96 40.60 -9.65
N PHE A 7 -12.98 39.72 -9.90
CA PHE A 7 -12.45 39.53 -11.26
C PHE A 7 -13.53 38.97 -12.18
N LYS A 8 -13.87 39.74 -13.24
CA LYS A 8 -14.87 39.37 -14.23
C LYS A 8 -14.36 38.23 -15.12
N ALA A 9 -15.21 37.23 -15.37
CA ALA A 9 -14.98 36.16 -16.32
C ALA A 9 -15.13 36.68 -17.76
N ILE A 10 -14.09 37.31 -18.29
CA ILE A 10 -14.05 37.88 -19.64
C ILE A 10 -13.13 37.01 -20.50
N LYS A 11 -13.60 36.60 -21.69
CA LYS A 11 -12.71 35.99 -22.69
C LYS A 11 -11.73 37.05 -23.17
N SER A 12 -10.47 36.94 -22.78
CA SER A 12 -9.41 37.78 -23.33
C SER A 12 -8.87 37.14 -24.60
N TRP A 13 -8.62 37.97 -25.63
CA TRP A 13 -7.98 37.53 -26.87
C TRP A 13 -6.62 36.87 -26.61
N ILE A 14 -5.96 37.24 -25.51
CA ILE A 14 -4.67 36.68 -25.11
C ILE A 14 -4.74 35.18 -24.80
N PHE A 15 -5.93 34.65 -24.47
CA PHE A 15 -6.12 33.21 -24.21
C PHE A 15 -6.09 32.38 -25.48
N ASP A 16 -6.42 32.98 -26.62
CA ASP A 16 -6.29 32.34 -27.94
C ASP A 16 -4.84 32.44 -28.47
N THR A 17 -3.90 33.00 -27.67
CA THR A 17 -2.49 33.17 -28.03
C THR A 17 -1.57 32.41 -27.06
N GLY A 18 -0.39 32.00 -27.52
CA GLY A 18 0.66 31.42 -26.66
C GLY A 18 1.40 32.44 -25.79
N LEU A 19 0.95 33.69 -25.72
CA LEU A 19 1.67 34.79 -25.08
C LEU A 19 1.82 34.63 -23.57
N VAL A 20 0.78 34.18 -22.87
CA VAL A 20 0.84 33.98 -21.41
C VAL A 20 1.89 32.93 -21.04
N ILE A 21 1.93 31.83 -21.80
CA ILE A 21 2.93 30.77 -21.64
C ILE A 21 4.33 31.34 -21.95
N ARG A 22 4.47 32.13 -23.02
CA ARG A 22 5.75 32.71 -23.39
C ARG A 22 6.29 33.70 -22.35
N VAL A 23 5.42 34.51 -21.75
CA VAL A 23 5.78 35.43 -20.65
C VAL A 23 6.21 34.64 -19.41
N GLU A 24 5.52 33.54 -19.09
CA GLU A 24 5.91 32.64 -18.01
C GLU A 24 7.28 32.00 -18.26
N GLU A 25 7.54 31.52 -19.48
CA GLU A 25 8.84 30.96 -19.86
C GLU A 25 9.98 31.98 -19.70
N ILE A 26 9.76 33.22 -20.16
CA ILE A 26 10.74 34.30 -20.03
C ILE A 26 10.99 34.60 -18.55
N PHE A 27 9.93 34.70 -17.74
CA PHE A 27 10.06 34.91 -16.30
C PHE A 27 10.85 33.77 -15.64
N SER A 28 10.48 32.52 -15.95
CA SER A 28 11.15 31.32 -15.44
C SER A 28 12.64 31.29 -15.82
N GLU A 29 13.00 31.63 -17.05
CA GLU A 29 14.39 31.69 -17.46
C GLU A 29 15.18 32.79 -16.74
N GLN A 30 14.59 33.97 -16.58
CA GLN A 30 15.30 35.12 -16.01
C GLN A 30 15.40 35.10 -14.49
N PHE A 31 14.36 34.64 -13.79
CA PHE A 31 14.24 34.78 -12.34
C PHE A 31 14.22 33.46 -11.57
N VAL A 32 13.85 32.35 -12.23
CA VAL A 32 13.79 31.02 -11.58
C VAL A 32 15.05 30.20 -11.86
N LYS A 33 15.47 30.10 -13.13
CA LYS A 33 16.63 29.29 -13.57
C LYS A 33 17.97 29.99 -13.44
N LYS A 34 18.07 31.26 -13.83
CA LYS A 34 19.29 32.06 -13.62
C LYS A 34 19.39 32.38 -12.12
N GLN A 35 20.05 31.51 -11.37
CA GLN A 35 20.41 31.75 -9.97
C GLN A 35 21.34 32.97 -9.92
N GLN A 36 20.77 34.16 -9.69
CA GLN A 36 21.58 35.37 -9.52
C GLN A 36 22.30 35.30 -8.16
N GLN A 37 23.54 34.80 -8.20
CA GLN A 37 24.53 34.89 -7.12
C GLN A 37 25.15 36.30 -6.98
N THR A 38 24.60 37.32 -7.65
CA THR A 38 25.20 38.66 -7.67
C THR A 38 24.48 39.61 -6.72
N SER A 39 25.21 39.96 -5.67
CA SER A 39 24.93 40.96 -4.64
C SER A 39 24.81 42.37 -5.22
N THR A 40 23.68 42.67 -5.86
CA THR A 40 22.95 43.96 -5.94
C THR A 40 21.99 43.91 -7.14
N VAL A 41 20.80 43.32 -6.93
CA VAL A 41 19.74 43.38 -7.95
C VAL A 41 19.21 44.80 -8.04
N SER A 42 19.20 45.38 -9.25
CA SER A 42 18.70 46.75 -9.47
C SER A 42 17.22 46.88 -9.07
N GLN A 43 16.82 48.05 -8.58
CA GLN A 43 15.43 48.34 -8.23
C GLN A 43 14.47 48.11 -9.42
N GLN A 44 14.90 48.46 -10.63
CA GLN A 44 14.15 48.21 -11.86
C GLN A 44 13.90 46.71 -12.10
N THR A 45 14.87 45.85 -11.78
CA THR A 45 14.73 44.40 -11.93
C THR A 45 13.71 43.84 -10.95
N LYS A 46 13.67 44.36 -9.73
CA LYS A 46 12.67 44.00 -8.71
C LYS A 46 11.26 44.42 -9.14
N GLU A 47 11.11 45.66 -9.60
CA GLU A 47 9.83 46.17 -10.09
C GLU A 47 9.34 45.40 -11.31
N ASN A 48 10.22 45.11 -12.28
CA ASN A 48 9.86 44.31 -13.45
C ASN A 48 9.36 42.91 -13.06
N ALA A 49 10.04 42.25 -12.10
CA ALA A 49 9.61 40.95 -11.61
C ALA A 49 8.22 41.02 -10.98
N HIS A 50 7.96 42.02 -10.13
CA HIS A 50 6.65 42.23 -9.50
C HIS A 50 5.54 42.43 -10.55
N HIS A 51 5.73 43.33 -11.52
CA HIS A 51 4.73 43.60 -12.54
C HIS A 51 4.44 42.38 -13.42
N ILE A 52 5.47 41.62 -13.80
CA ILE A 52 5.29 40.41 -14.60
C ILE A 52 4.46 39.38 -13.81
N VAL A 53 4.77 39.16 -12.53
CA VAL A 53 4.01 38.23 -11.70
C VAL A 53 2.56 38.69 -11.52
N GLN A 54 2.32 39.99 -11.32
CA GLN A 54 0.97 40.56 -11.24
C GLN A 54 0.18 40.33 -12.53
N VAL A 55 0.81 40.53 -13.69
CA VAL A 55 0.21 40.28 -15.01
C VAL A 55 -0.14 38.81 -15.20
N LEU A 56 0.78 37.90 -14.82
CA LEU A 56 0.57 36.45 -14.89
C LEU A 56 -0.60 36.01 -14.00
N TYR A 57 -0.64 36.46 -12.73
CA TYR A 57 -1.76 36.19 -11.83
C TYR A 57 -3.09 36.68 -12.40
N TYR A 58 -3.13 37.92 -12.92
CA TYR A 58 -4.34 38.49 -13.48
C TYR A 58 -4.89 37.64 -14.63
N PHE A 59 -4.06 37.40 -15.66
CA PHE A 59 -4.52 36.71 -16.85
C PHE A 59 -4.87 35.25 -16.58
N ILE A 60 -4.08 34.55 -15.76
CA ILE A 60 -4.33 33.13 -15.50
C ILE A 60 -5.55 32.94 -14.58
N THR A 61 -5.75 33.81 -13.59
CA THR A 61 -6.98 33.80 -12.77
C THR A 61 -8.21 34.09 -13.62
N CYS A 62 -8.14 35.06 -14.53
CA CYS A 62 -9.22 35.31 -15.48
C CYS A 62 -9.47 34.13 -16.42
N ALA A 63 -8.42 33.46 -16.91
CA ALA A 63 -8.53 32.28 -17.75
C ALA A 63 -9.22 31.12 -17.01
N ILE A 64 -8.80 30.83 -15.78
CA ILE A 64 -9.39 29.78 -14.94
C ILE A 64 -10.87 30.07 -14.70
N LYS A 65 -11.25 31.29 -14.30
CA LYS A 65 -12.65 31.68 -14.09
C LYS A 65 -13.50 31.59 -15.36
N TYR A 66 -12.93 31.94 -16.50
CA TYR A 66 -13.61 31.81 -17.79
C TYR A 66 -13.85 30.33 -18.14
N MET A 67 -12.82 29.49 -18.02
CA MET A 67 -12.92 28.05 -18.29
C MET A 67 -13.88 27.35 -17.32
N GLU A 68 -13.92 27.74 -16.04
CA GLU A 68 -14.88 27.22 -15.06
C GLU A 68 -16.33 27.53 -15.43
N LYS A 69 -16.59 28.70 -16.03
CA LYS A 69 -17.94 29.11 -16.43
C LYS A 69 -18.45 28.39 -17.69
N HIS A 70 -17.55 28.09 -18.62
CA HIS A 70 -17.92 27.53 -19.93
C HIS A 70 -17.71 26.01 -20.02
N GLU A 71 -16.70 25.46 -19.33
CA GLU A 71 -16.38 24.02 -19.31
C GLU A 71 -15.88 23.56 -17.91
N PRO A 72 -16.76 23.52 -16.89
CA PRO A 72 -16.36 23.25 -15.50
C PRO A 72 -15.72 21.87 -15.27
N SER A 73 -15.93 20.90 -16.17
CA SER A 73 -15.45 19.51 -16.03
C SER A 73 -14.48 19.07 -17.13
N GLY A 74 -13.95 20.01 -17.92
CA GLY A 74 -12.99 19.69 -18.98
C GLY A 74 -11.65 19.18 -18.44
N LYS A 75 -11.08 18.14 -19.07
CA LYS A 75 -9.72 17.65 -18.78
C LYS A 75 -8.67 18.77 -18.88
N ILE A 76 -8.86 19.65 -19.87
CA ILE A 76 -8.00 20.83 -20.13
C ILE A 76 -7.94 21.76 -18.92
N LEU A 77 -9.07 22.01 -18.24
CA LEU A 77 -9.11 22.87 -17.05
C LEU A 77 -8.32 22.26 -15.88
N LYS A 78 -8.40 20.94 -15.69
CA LYS A 78 -7.63 20.25 -14.65
C LYS A 78 -6.13 20.33 -14.91
N ASP A 79 -5.71 20.08 -16.14
CA ASP A 79 -4.31 20.15 -16.54
C ASP A 79 -3.77 21.58 -16.43
N TYR A 80 -4.56 22.58 -16.84
CA TYR A 80 -4.20 23.99 -16.74
C TYR A 80 -4.09 24.48 -15.29
N LYS A 81 -5.02 24.10 -14.41
CA LYS A 81 -4.92 24.38 -12.97
C LYS A 81 -3.71 23.71 -12.34
N HIS A 82 -3.39 22.48 -12.74
CA HIS A 82 -2.21 21.78 -12.23
C HIS A 82 -0.91 22.49 -12.63
N TRP A 83 -0.78 22.88 -13.90
CA TRP A 83 0.33 23.69 -14.38
C TRP A 83 0.45 25.01 -13.62
N TYR A 84 -0.67 25.75 -13.49
CA TYR A 84 -0.72 27.02 -12.76
C TYR A 84 -0.25 26.87 -11.31
N ASN A 85 -0.81 25.93 -10.54
CA ASN A 85 -0.44 25.73 -9.13
C ASN A 85 1.06 25.42 -8.94
N GLY A 86 1.67 24.73 -9.92
CA GLY A 86 3.11 24.50 -9.94
C GLY A 86 3.91 25.78 -10.14
N LYS A 87 3.53 26.57 -11.16
CA LYS A 87 4.22 27.82 -11.55
C LYS A 87 4.04 28.96 -10.56
N GLU A 88 2.86 29.07 -10.00
CA GLU A 88 2.52 30.06 -8.99
C GLU A 88 3.51 30.04 -7.82
N THR A 89 3.83 28.83 -7.33
CA THR A 89 4.81 28.62 -6.25
C THR A 89 6.22 29.09 -6.66
N GLU A 90 6.61 28.92 -7.92
CA GLU A 90 7.92 29.35 -8.43
C GLU A 90 8.03 30.87 -8.52
N TRP A 91 6.97 31.55 -8.97
CA TRP A 91 6.94 33.00 -9.07
C TRP A 91 7.10 33.67 -7.71
N ILE A 92 6.38 33.16 -6.71
CA ILE A 92 6.42 33.72 -5.36
C ILE A 92 7.77 33.47 -4.71
N LYS A 93 8.36 32.28 -4.89
CA LYS A 93 9.74 32.02 -4.45
C LYS A 93 10.75 32.97 -5.11
N ALA A 94 10.55 33.33 -6.38
CA ALA A 94 11.41 34.30 -7.04
C ALA A 94 11.26 35.71 -6.43
N LEU A 95 10.02 36.15 -6.13
CA LEU A 95 9.79 37.44 -5.44
C LEU A 95 10.40 37.48 -4.04
N LEU A 96 10.27 36.39 -3.27
CA LEU A 96 10.88 36.27 -1.94
C LEU A 96 12.41 36.39 -1.99
N ARG A 97 13.06 35.72 -2.95
CA ARG A 97 14.52 35.85 -3.17
C ARG A 97 14.96 37.28 -3.52
N LEU A 98 14.09 38.07 -4.13
CA LEU A 98 14.34 39.47 -4.46
C LEU A 98 14.08 40.43 -3.27
N GLY A 99 13.61 39.90 -2.14
CA GLY A 99 13.25 40.67 -0.94
C GLY A 99 11.91 41.40 -1.06
N LEU A 100 11.04 41.01 -2.00
CA LEU A 100 9.74 41.62 -2.26
C LEU A 100 8.61 40.91 -1.49
N VAL A 101 8.77 40.81 -0.16
CA VAL A 101 7.88 39.99 0.67
C VAL A 101 6.49 40.63 0.81
N ASN A 102 6.42 41.94 1.03
CA ASN A 102 5.16 42.66 1.19
C ASN A 102 4.35 42.67 -0.10
N GLU A 103 5.02 42.85 -1.24
CA GLU A 103 4.41 42.83 -2.56
C GLU A 103 3.89 41.43 -2.89
N ALA A 104 4.65 40.38 -2.54
CA ALA A 104 4.21 39.00 -2.71
C ALA A 104 2.98 38.68 -1.83
N LEU A 105 2.93 39.17 -0.59
CA LEU A 105 1.77 39.02 0.31
C LEU A 105 0.52 39.68 -0.29
N VAL A 106 0.64 40.93 -0.76
CA VAL A 106 -0.48 41.67 -1.38
C VAL A 106 -1.02 40.93 -2.60
N LEU A 107 -0.14 40.42 -3.45
CA LEU A 107 -0.56 39.62 -4.62
C LEU A 107 -1.26 38.33 -4.21
N ALA A 108 -0.69 37.58 -3.27
CA ALA A 108 -1.27 36.33 -2.80
C ALA A 108 -2.66 36.54 -2.17
N GLU A 109 -2.84 37.61 -1.37
CA GLU A 109 -4.13 38.00 -0.81
C GLU A 109 -5.13 38.41 -1.89
N GLN A 110 -4.72 39.27 -2.82
CA GLN A 110 -5.59 39.82 -3.87
C GLN A 110 -6.15 38.71 -4.78
N TYR A 111 -5.32 37.75 -5.17
CA TYR A 111 -5.71 36.65 -6.04
C TYR A 111 -6.22 35.41 -5.29
N ARG A 112 -6.31 35.46 -3.95
CA ARG A 112 -6.68 34.31 -3.09
C ARG A 112 -5.83 33.07 -3.35
N ALA A 113 -4.55 33.32 -3.58
CA ALA A 113 -3.53 32.36 -3.91
C ALA A 113 -2.99 31.73 -2.61
N PHE A 114 -3.83 30.92 -1.95
CA PHE A 114 -3.56 30.43 -0.59
C PHE A 114 -2.29 29.58 -0.49
N GLY A 115 -1.99 28.76 -1.51
CA GLY A 115 -0.74 27.98 -1.53
C GLY A 115 0.51 28.88 -1.50
N SER A 116 0.47 29.99 -2.24
CA SER A 116 1.54 30.99 -2.23
C SER A 116 1.61 31.77 -0.93
N LEU A 117 0.46 32.11 -0.35
CA LEU A 117 0.39 32.77 0.95
C LEU A 117 1.10 31.93 2.02
N VAL A 118 0.86 30.62 2.06
CA VAL A 118 1.54 29.70 2.98
C VAL A 118 3.06 29.66 2.74
N VAL A 119 3.51 29.63 1.49
CA VAL A 119 4.94 29.65 1.16
C VAL A 119 5.61 30.93 1.67
N ILE A 120 4.95 32.08 1.54
CA ILE A 120 5.46 33.36 2.06
C ILE A 120 5.55 33.32 3.58
N LEU A 121 4.47 32.93 4.26
CA LEU A 121 4.44 32.86 5.73
C LEU A 121 5.50 31.91 6.29
N GLU A 122 5.68 30.74 5.68
CA GLU A 122 6.72 29.79 6.09
C GLU A 122 8.13 30.32 5.85
N SER A 123 8.37 31.03 4.74
CA SER A 123 9.68 31.66 4.52
C SER A 123 9.99 32.72 5.56
N GLN A 124 9.02 33.56 5.92
CA GLN A 124 9.20 34.55 6.99
C GLN A 124 9.40 33.88 8.36
N ARG A 125 8.70 32.77 8.63
CA ARG A 125 8.83 32.01 9.88
C ARG A 125 10.23 31.41 10.07
N GLU A 126 10.90 31.08 8.97
CA GLU A 126 12.28 30.56 9.00
C GLU A 126 13.33 31.66 9.15
N GLU A 127 13.04 32.87 8.67
CA GLU A 127 13.95 34.02 8.73
C GLU A 127 13.87 34.78 10.06
N LEU A 128 12.71 34.78 10.72
CA LEU A 128 12.48 35.53 11.95
C LEU A 128 12.77 34.68 13.20
N SER A 129 13.51 35.25 14.15
CA SER A 129 13.76 34.63 15.46
C SER A 129 12.52 34.63 16.36
N ASP A 130 11.60 35.59 16.15
CA ASP A 130 10.33 35.68 16.85
C ASP A 130 9.20 35.23 15.92
N THR A 131 8.49 34.18 16.30
CA THR A 131 7.43 33.58 15.49
C THR A 131 6.03 34.07 15.86
N GLU A 132 5.90 34.93 16.86
CA GLU A 132 4.60 35.35 17.38
C GLU A 132 3.82 36.20 16.37
N GLU A 133 4.49 37.14 15.68
CA GLU A 133 3.88 37.96 14.63
C GLU A 133 3.35 37.10 13.47
N ILE A 134 4.11 36.08 13.06
CA ILE A 134 3.69 35.16 11.99
C ILE A 134 2.53 34.28 12.43
N ASN A 135 2.51 33.84 13.68
CA ASN A 135 1.38 33.07 14.24
C ASN A 135 0.09 33.91 14.29
N GLN A 136 0.19 35.20 14.62
CA GLN A 136 -0.94 36.13 14.55
C GLN A 136 -1.44 36.30 13.11
N LEU A 137 -0.52 36.40 12.15
CA LEU A 137 -0.87 36.53 10.73
C LEU A 137 -1.56 35.25 10.19
N TYR A 138 -1.09 34.07 10.59
CA TYR A 138 -1.81 32.81 10.34
C TYR A 138 -3.22 32.86 10.92
N GLY A 139 -3.37 33.23 12.19
CA GLY A 139 -4.67 33.34 12.86
C GLY A 139 -5.64 34.25 12.10
N LYS A 140 -5.18 35.44 11.70
CA LYS A 140 -5.94 36.37 10.87
C LYS A 140 -6.43 35.73 9.56
N TYR A 141 -5.60 34.96 8.88
CA TYR A 141 -6.01 34.31 7.63
C TYR A 141 -6.92 33.10 7.83
N PHE A 142 -6.77 32.35 8.93
CA PHE A 142 -7.73 31.32 9.32
C PHE A 142 -9.11 31.93 9.58
N GLU A 143 -9.19 33.08 10.25
CA GLU A 143 -10.46 33.78 10.48
C GLU A 143 -11.04 34.40 9.21
N MET A 144 -10.19 35.01 8.37
CA MET A 144 -10.62 35.71 7.16
C MET A 144 -11.06 34.79 6.02
N PHE A 145 -10.38 33.66 5.85
CA PHE A 145 -10.57 32.76 4.70
C PHE A 145 -11.05 31.35 5.08
N GLY A 146 -11.05 31.00 6.36
CA GLY A 146 -11.56 29.74 6.88
C GLY A 146 -10.88 28.51 6.29
N TYR A 147 -11.70 27.47 6.05
CA TYR A 147 -11.23 26.16 5.57
C TYR A 147 -10.43 26.22 4.26
N SER A 148 -10.71 27.18 3.36
CA SER A 148 -10.00 27.27 2.08
C SER A 148 -8.50 27.55 2.27
N PHE A 149 -8.17 28.45 3.20
CA PHE A 149 -6.79 28.71 3.58
C PHE A 149 -6.22 27.53 4.39
N ALA A 150 -6.96 27.03 5.38
CA ALA A 150 -6.53 25.90 6.21
C ALA A 150 -6.14 24.66 5.39
N SER A 151 -6.96 24.28 4.42
CA SER A 151 -6.70 23.14 3.53
C SER A 151 -5.39 23.31 2.74
N SER A 152 -5.03 24.54 2.37
CA SER A 152 -3.78 24.86 1.68
C SER A 152 -2.58 24.75 2.61
N VAL A 153 -2.72 25.22 3.85
CA VAL A 153 -1.71 25.07 4.92
C VAL A 153 -1.40 23.59 5.16
N TYR A 154 -2.43 22.77 5.40
CA TYR A 154 -2.23 21.35 5.67
C TYR A 154 -1.71 20.58 4.46
N SER A 155 -2.16 20.93 3.25
CA SER A 155 -1.61 20.37 2.01
C SER A 155 -0.12 20.68 1.85
N TYR A 156 0.30 21.91 2.20
CA TYR A 156 1.70 22.32 2.16
C TYR A 156 2.56 21.52 3.13
N TYR A 157 2.14 21.39 4.40
CA TYR A 157 2.91 20.62 5.38
C TYR A 157 2.97 19.12 5.05
N LEU A 158 1.89 18.55 4.52
CA LEU A 158 1.88 17.17 4.07
C LEU A 158 2.85 16.95 2.90
N LYS A 159 2.87 17.88 1.92
CA LYS A 159 3.77 17.83 0.76
C LYS A 159 5.24 18.01 1.14
N THR A 160 5.52 18.84 2.13
CA THR A 160 6.89 19.14 2.60
C THR A 160 7.38 18.18 3.69
N GLY A 161 6.53 17.26 4.17
CA GLY A 161 6.89 16.31 5.23
C GLY A 161 6.95 16.92 6.64
N ARG A 162 6.44 18.14 6.83
CA ARG A 162 6.39 18.83 8.13
C ARG A 162 5.22 18.34 8.98
N ILE A 163 5.31 17.09 9.44
CA ILE A 163 4.19 16.42 10.12
C ILE A 163 3.91 16.99 11.52
N GLN A 164 4.96 17.32 12.28
CA GLN A 164 4.78 17.88 13.62
C GLN A 164 4.03 19.24 13.59
N PRO A 165 4.44 20.23 12.77
CA PRO A 165 3.67 21.46 12.60
C PRO A 165 2.22 21.24 12.18
N LEU A 166 1.99 20.32 11.23
CA LEU A 166 0.65 19.97 10.76
C LEU A 166 -0.28 19.53 11.91
N LEU A 167 0.25 18.78 12.88
CA LEU A 167 -0.52 18.18 13.95
C LEU A 167 -0.68 19.08 15.19
N LEU A 168 0.27 20.00 15.43
CA LEU A 168 0.41 20.69 16.73
C LEU A 168 0.34 22.22 16.66
N ASP A 169 0.68 22.88 15.55
CA ASP A 169 0.88 24.34 15.55
C ASP A 169 -0.43 25.15 15.62
N PHE A 170 -1.54 24.60 15.08
CA PHE A 170 -2.80 25.32 14.90
C PHE A 170 -3.95 24.73 15.72
N MET A 171 -3.71 24.47 17.00
CA MET A 171 -4.68 23.84 17.90
C MET A 171 -6.00 24.60 18.03
N ASN A 172 -5.96 25.93 18.01
CA ASN A 172 -7.17 26.78 18.04
C ASN A 172 -8.06 26.56 16.81
N TYR A 173 -7.48 26.09 15.70
CA TYR A 173 -8.15 25.81 14.43
C TYR A 173 -8.24 24.31 14.12
N LYS A 174 -8.13 23.46 15.15
CA LYS A 174 -8.15 21.99 15.04
C LYS A 174 -9.34 21.46 14.23
N HIS A 175 -10.50 22.10 14.30
CA HIS A 175 -11.70 21.69 13.55
C HIS A 175 -11.45 21.67 12.03
N TYR A 176 -10.67 22.60 11.47
CA TYR A 176 -10.30 22.57 10.06
C TYR A 176 -9.32 21.45 9.73
N LEU A 177 -8.45 21.06 10.67
CA LEU A 177 -7.57 19.90 10.48
C LEU A 177 -8.36 18.60 10.42
N LEU A 178 -9.34 18.43 11.31
CA LEU A 178 -10.23 17.27 11.30
C LEU A 178 -11.06 17.23 10.01
N GLU A 179 -11.66 18.35 9.61
CA GLU A 179 -12.39 18.47 8.35
C GLU A 179 -11.49 18.13 7.13
N TYR A 180 -10.20 18.52 7.18
CA TYR A 180 -9.25 18.20 6.12
C TYR A 180 -8.93 16.70 6.04
N PHE A 181 -8.81 16.01 7.19
CA PHE A 181 -8.63 14.56 7.26
C PHE A 181 -9.86 13.81 6.73
N GLU A 182 -11.06 14.23 7.12
CA GLU A 182 -12.32 13.66 6.64
C GLU A 182 -12.50 13.82 5.12
N LYS A 183 -12.15 14.99 4.57
CA LYS A 183 -12.25 15.26 3.13
C LYS A 183 -11.14 14.62 2.30
N ASN A 184 -10.01 14.25 2.92
CA ASN A 184 -8.85 13.68 2.23
C ASN A 184 -8.31 12.43 2.94
N PRO A 185 -9.15 11.39 3.15
CA PRO A 185 -8.78 10.25 3.98
C PRO A 185 -7.57 9.49 3.42
N ASP A 186 -7.52 9.29 2.10
CA ASP A 186 -6.44 8.50 1.49
C ASP A 186 -5.09 9.22 1.49
N LYS A 187 -5.11 10.54 1.29
CA LYS A 187 -3.89 11.36 1.31
C LYS A 187 -3.31 11.47 2.72
N THR A 188 -4.19 11.52 3.72
CA THR A 188 -3.82 11.82 5.11
C THR A 188 -3.67 10.58 5.98
N ALA A 189 -4.10 9.39 5.52
CA ALA A 189 -4.07 8.13 6.27
C ALA A 189 -2.71 7.81 6.92
N ASN A 190 -1.59 8.23 6.34
CA ASN A 190 -0.26 7.98 6.92
C ASN A 190 0.03 8.79 8.19
N VAL A 191 -0.73 9.86 8.47
CA VAL A 191 -0.46 10.81 9.55
C VAL A 191 -1.70 11.13 10.40
N SER A 192 -2.91 11.02 9.86
CA SER A 192 -4.14 11.38 10.57
C SER A 192 -4.41 10.51 11.81
N TRP A 193 -3.93 9.26 11.81
CA TRP A 193 -4.01 8.37 12.97
C TRP A 193 -3.28 8.95 14.19
N ILE A 194 -2.18 9.69 14.00
CA ILE A 194 -1.41 10.28 15.11
C ILE A 194 -2.27 11.30 15.85
N ARG A 195 -2.96 12.18 15.10
CA ARG A 195 -3.89 13.15 15.68
C ARG A 195 -5.02 12.47 16.43
N SER A 196 -5.60 11.44 15.80
CA SER A 196 -6.73 10.70 16.36
C SER A 196 -6.34 10.03 17.69
N LEU A 197 -5.12 9.47 17.79
CA LEU A 197 -4.59 8.94 19.05
C LEU A 197 -4.38 10.03 20.11
N LEU A 198 -3.85 11.21 19.74
CA LEU A 198 -3.70 12.34 20.67
C LEU A 198 -5.05 12.81 21.21
N ASP A 199 -6.10 12.71 20.40
CA ASP A 199 -7.47 13.07 20.74
C ASP A 199 -8.26 11.96 21.44
N GLN A 200 -7.62 10.81 21.69
CA GLN A 200 -8.25 9.60 22.26
C GLN A 200 -9.40 9.04 21.39
N ASP A 201 -9.46 9.41 20.11
CA ASP A 201 -10.35 8.82 19.12
C ASP A 201 -9.68 7.58 18.51
N PHE A 202 -9.75 6.49 19.26
CA PHE A 202 -9.11 5.24 18.88
C PHE A 202 -9.77 4.55 17.69
N ILE A 203 -11.06 4.79 17.43
CA ILE A 203 -11.80 4.22 16.28
C ILE A 203 -11.26 4.84 15.00
N THR A 204 -11.25 6.18 14.92
CA THR A 204 -10.73 6.90 13.75
C THR A 204 -9.25 6.61 13.53
N ALA A 205 -8.47 6.48 14.61
CA ALA A 205 -7.06 6.07 14.53
C ALA A 205 -6.88 4.70 13.88
N SER A 206 -7.66 3.71 14.32
CA SER A 206 -7.64 2.35 13.77
C SER A 206 -7.98 2.35 12.28
N GLU A 207 -9.06 3.03 11.89
CA GLU A 207 -9.51 3.10 10.49
C GLU A 207 -8.48 3.79 9.58
N ALA A 208 -7.86 4.87 10.06
CA ALA A 208 -6.78 5.54 9.34
C ALA A 208 -5.54 4.63 9.16
N LEU A 209 -5.19 3.83 10.17
CA LEU A 209 -4.07 2.88 10.10
C LEU A 209 -4.33 1.73 9.13
N VAL A 210 -5.53 1.12 9.17
CA VAL A 210 -5.95 0.08 8.22
C VAL A 210 -5.94 0.63 6.79
N ARG A 211 -6.53 1.80 6.59
CA ARG A 211 -6.50 2.49 5.29
C ARG A 211 -5.06 2.76 4.82
N SER A 212 -4.20 3.23 5.71
CA SER A 212 -2.77 3.48 5.45
C SER A 212 -1.97 2.22 5.09
N ALA A 213 -2.32 1.07 5.67
CA ALA A 213 -1.72 -0.21 5.33
C ALA A 213 -2.12 -0.68 3.92
N ASN A 214 -3.38 -0.46 3.54
CA ASN A 214 -3.94 -0.89 2.25
C ASN A 214 -3.54 -0.01 1.05
N LEU A 215 -3.39 1.30 1.25
CA LEU A 215 -3.14 2.26 0.15
C LEU A 215 -1.74 2.18 -0.45
N LYS A 216 -0.75 1.61 0.25
CA LYS A 216 0.63 1.51 -0.24
C LYS A 216 0.90 0.09 -0.78
N PRO A 217 0.77 -0.15 -2.09
CA PRO A 217 0.96 -1.49 -2.66
C PRO A 217 2.38 -2.02 -2.48
N LYS A 218 3.39 -1.13 -2.42
CA LYS A 218 4.80 -1.49 -2.22
C LYS A 218 5.32 -1.16 -0.81
N ASP A 219 4.46 -1.20 0.20
CA ASP A 219 4.92 -0.97 1.58
C ASP A 219 5.73 -2.17 2.09
N LYS A 220 6.65 -1.88 3.02
CA LYS A 220 7.45 -2.93 3.65
C LYS A 220 6.58 -3.78 4.58
N VAL A 221 6.84 -5.09 4.64
CA VAL A 221 6.18 -6.05 5.54
C VAL A 221 6.19 -5.53 6.98
N LEU A 222 7.34 -5.05 7.46
CA LEU A 222 7.50 -4.50 8.80
C LEU A 222 6.62 -3.25 9.04
N ASN A 223 6.50 -2.36 8.06
CA ASN A 223 5.64 -1.19 8.18
C ASN A 223 4.16 -1.59 8.26
N ARG A 224 3.71 -2.55 7.44
CA ARG A 224 2.34 -3.06 7.49
C ARG A 224 2.04 -3.77 8.80
N GLU A 225 2.97 -4.57 9.31
CA GLU A 225 2.83 -5.24 10.61
C GLU A 225 2.65 -4.22 11.73
N ILE A 226 3.47 -3.17 11.76
CA ILE A 226 3.34 -2.09 12.76
C ILE A 226 1.98 -1.41 12.63
N LYS A 227 1.56 -1.04 11.40
CA LYS A 227 0.28 -0.37 11.17
C LYS A 227 -0.90 -1.21 11.65
N TYR A 228 -0.95 -2.49 11.28
CA TYR A 228 -2.03 -3.39 11.72
C TYR A 228 -1.98 -3.68 13.21
N SER A 229 -0.77 -3.82 13.80
CA SER A 229 -0.64 -4.02 15.24
C SER A 229 -1.15 -2.82 16.04
N ILE A 230 -0.81 -1.60 15.62
CA ILE A 230 -1.32 -0.38 16.25
C ILE A 230 -2.83 -0.25 15.99
N ALA A 231 -3.31 -0.58 14.80
CA ALA A 231 -4.75 -0.56 14.48
C ALA A 231 -5.53 -1.52 15.39
N LYS A 232 -5.01 -2.73 15.61
CA LYS A 232 -5.60 -3.70 16.54
C LYS A 232 -5.64 -3.15 17.96
N LEU A 233 -4.52 -2.60 18.45
CA LEU A 233 -4.46 -2.01 19.79
C LEU A 233 -5.42 -0.83 19.95
N ALA A 234 -5.53 0.03 18.94
CA ALA A 234 -6.48 1.14 18.94
C ALA A 234 -7.94 0.63 18.94
N THR A 235 -8.24 -0.39 18.14
CA THR A 235 -9.57 -1.01 18.13
C THR A 235 -9.91 -1.61 19.50
N ILE A 236 -8.98 -2.33 20.14
CA ILE A 236 -9.15 -2.89 21.48
C ILE A 236 -9.31 -1.77 22.53
N ALA A 237 -8.54 -0.69 22.43
CA ALA A 237 -8.67 0.46 23.34
C ALA A 237 -10.03 1.16 23.20
N ALA A 238 -10.61 1.19 21.99
CA ALA A 238 -11.98 1.64 21.76
C ALA A 238 -13.04 0.68 22.33
N SER A 239 -12.70 -0.61 22.52
CA SER A 239 -13.62 -1.72 22.82
C SER A 239 -14.17 -1.74 24.24
N GLN A 240 -14.10 -0.65 25.00
CA GLN A 240 -14.78 -0.57 26.30
C GLN A 240 -16.32 -0.60 26.19
N SER A 241 -16.94 -0.77 25.01
CA SER A 241 -18.39 -0.59 24.86
C SER A 241 -19.19 -1.30 23.73
N SER A 242 -18.71 -2.29 22.95
CA SER A 242 -19.62 -2.97 21.97
C SER A 242 -19.16 -4.33 21.38
N GLU A 243 -20.09 -5.10 20.82
CA GLU A 243 -19.83 -6.33 20.03
C GLU A 243 -19.26 -6.03 18.62
N ILE A 244 -19.52 -4.83 18.07
CA ILE A 244 -19.03 -4.38 16.74
C ILE A 244 -17.49 -4.35 16.69
N THR A 245 -16.85 -4.26 17.85
CA THR A 245 -15.39 -4.25 17.98
C THR A 245 -14.74 -5.61 17.78
N ASP A 246 -15.42 -6.73 18.06
CA ASP A 246 -14.81 -8.07 17.94
C ASP A 246 -14.63 -8.51 16.49
N GLU A 247 -15.60 -8.24 15.62
CA GLU A 247 -15.49 -8.51 14.18
C GLU A 247 -14.37 -7.69 13.54
N LYS A 248 -14.28 -6.39 13.87
CA LYS A 248 -13.19 -5.52 13.38
C LYS A 248 -11.82 -5.99 13.86
N VAL A 249 -11.71 -6.42 15.12
CA VAL A 249 -10.46 -6.99 15.65
C VAL A 249 -10.09 -8.28 14.93
N SER A 250 -11.06 -9.15 14.66
CA SER A 250 -10.84 -10.39 13.92
C SER A 250 -10.34 -10.15 12.50
N GLU A 251 -10.93 -9.17 11.79
CA GLU A 251 -10.48 -8.81 10.44
C GLU A 251 -9.05 -8.24 10.45
N ILE A 252 -8.75 -7.32 11.38
CA ILE A 252 -7.39 -6.78 11.51
C ILE A 252 -6.39 -7.89 11.86
N GLU A 253 -6.75 -8.83 12.74
CA GLU A 253 -5.87 -9.95 13.08
C GLU A 253 -5.61 -10.85 11.86
N ARG A 254 -6.62 -11.12 11.04
CA ARG A 254 -6.46 -11.89 9.81
C ARG A 254 -5.45 -11.23 8.87
N GLN A 255 -5.57 -9.91 8.65
CA GLN A 255 -4.62 -9.17 7.84
C GLN A 255 -3.21 -9.18 8.46
N LEU A 256 -3.11 -9.09 9.79
CA LEU A 256 -1.85 -9.16 10.50
C LEU A 256 -1.19 -10.55 10.40
N GLU A 257 -1.97 -11.63 10.44
CA GLU A 257 -1.50 -12.99 10.24
C GLU A 257 -0.88 -13.18 8.84
N ILE A 258 -1.53 -12.68 7.79
CA ILE A 258 -1.01 -12.72 6.41
C ILE A 258 0.38 -12.07 6.33
N VAL A 259 0.54 -10.90 6.94
CA VAL A 259 1.83 -10.19 7.02
C VAL A 259 2.85 -11.02 7.81
N ARG A 260 2.43 -11.64 8.92
CA ARG A 260 3.30 -12.49 9.76
C ARG A 260 3.74 -13.76 9.04
N TYR A 261 2.94 -14.36 8.17
CA TYR A 261 3.35 -15.53 7.38
C TYR A 261 4.53 -15.20 6.47
N GLN A 262 4.47 -14.08 5.74
CA GLN A 262 5.61 -13.63 4.93
C GLN A 262 6.83 -13.32 5.79
N LYS A 263 6.64 -12.66 6.94
CA LYS A 263 7.73 -12.38 7.89
C LYS A 263 8.36 -13.65 8.45
N ALA A 264 7.58 -14.71 8.69
CA ALA A 264 8.10 -15.99 9.14
C ALA A 264 9.04 -16.61 8.08
N VAL A 265 8.68 -16.53 6.80
CA VAL A 265 9.57 -16.92 5.70
C VAL A 265 10.84 -16.07 5.68
N TYR A 266 10.68 -14.75 5.78
CA TYR A 266 11.80 -13.82 5.81
C TYR A 266 12.77 -14.15 6.95
N ASN A 267 12.27 -14.37 8.17
CA ASN A 267 13.10 -14.70 9.33
C ASN A 267 13.78 -16.07 9.21
N ALA A 268 13.09 -17.07 8.65
CA ALA A 268 13.66 -18.39 8.41
C ALA A 268 14.88 -18.35 7.48
N LEU A 269 14.87 -17.41 6.51
CA LEU A 269 15.97 -17.22 5.55
C LEU A 269 17.02 -16.23 6.05
N ALA A 270 16.61 -15.14 6.71
CA ALA A 270 17.50 -14.10 7.23
C ALA A 270 18.43 -14.60 8.34
N GLY A 271 18.01 -15.62 9.10
CA GLY A 271 18.87 -16.31 10.07
C GLY A 271 20.11 -16.96 9.45
N GLN A 272 20.17 -17.05 8.11
CA GLN A 272 21.25 -17.71 7.38
C GLN A 272 22.04 -16.74 6.49
N ILE A 273 21.42 -15.70 5.90
CA ILE A 273 22.04 -14.79 4.92
C ILE A 273 21.38 -13.39 4.97
N LYS A 274 22.11 -12.33 4.57
CA LYS A 274 21.51 -11.02 4.23
C LYS A 274 20.67 -11.15 2.96
N LEU A 275 19.34 -11.17 3.11
CA LEU A 275 18.39 -11.43 2.02
C LEU A 275 18.51 -10.46 0.85
N GLU A 276 18.89 -9.20 1.05
CA GLU A 276 19.02 -8.22 -0.03
C GLU A 276 20.17 -8.56 -1.00
N SER A 277 21.10 -9.42 -0.59
CA SER A 277 22.23 -9.87 -1.41
C SER A 277 22.01 -11.22 -2.09
N LEU A 278 20.91 -11.90 -1.75
CA LEU A 278 20.60 -13.23 -2.26
C LEU A 278 20.26 -13.14 -3.75
N LYS A 279 20.88 -14.00 -4.55
CA LYS A 279 20.58 -14.11 -5.99
C LYS A 279 19.47 -15.12 -6.23
N LEU A 280 18.67 -14.89 -7.27
CA LEU A 280 17.55 -15.77 -7.66
C LEU A 280 17.99 -17.24 -7.80
N GLU A 281 19.12 -17.49 -8.47
CA GLU A 281 19.63 -18.85 -8.68
C GLU A 281 20.04 -19.55 -7.39
N GLU A 282 20.61 -18.80 -6.44
CA GLU A 282 20.97 -19.32 -5.13
C GLU A 282 19.74 -19.62 -4.29
N PHE A 283 18.72 -18.76 -4.37
CA PHE A 283 17.44 -18.95 -3.72
C PHE A 283 16.73 -20.21 -4.23
N ARG A 284 16.66 -20.37 -5.55
CA ARG A 284 16.08 -21.55 -6.20
C ARG A 284 16.73 -22.84 -5.71
N LYS A 285 18.06 -22.93 -5.83
CA LYS A 285 18.81 -24.13 -5.45
C LYS A 285 18.67 -24.49 -3.97
N SER A 286 18.65 -23.49 -3.11
CA SER A 286 18.74 -23.71 -1.66
C SER A 286 17.38 -23.91 -1.00
N TYR A 287 16.34 -23.20 -1.46
CA TYR A 287 15.08 -23.07 -0.70
C TYR A 287 13.83 -23.51 -1.44
N VAL A 288 13.85 -23.62 -2.78
CA VAL A 288 12.69 -24.06 -3.57
C VAL A 288 12.62 -25.58 -3.59
N ASN A 289 11.40 -26.14 -3.59
CA ASN A 289 11.20 -27.57 -3.72
C ASN A 289 11.45 -28.02 -5.18
N HIS A 290 12.39 -28.96 -5.37
CA HIS A 290 12.82 -29.47 -6.68
C HIS A 290 12.12 -30.75 -7.12
N ASP A 291 11.08 -31.20 -6.42
CA ASP A 291 10.33 -32.42 -6.77
C ASP A 291 9.46 -32.27 -8.05
N LEU A 292 9.62 -31.18 -8.82
CA LEU A 292 8.86 -30.84 -10.02
C LEU A 292 9.74 -30.47 -11.22
N ASP A 293 9.07 -30.25 -12.37
CA ASP A 293 9.64 -29.55 -13.52
C ASP A 293 10.19 -28.19 -13.07
N ASN A 294 11.52 -28.14 -12.93
CA ASN A 294 12.23 -26.95 -12.47
C ASN A 294 11.90 -25.73 -13.32
N SER A 295 11.53 -25.88 -14.61
CA SER A 295 11.27 -24.73 -15.49
C SER A 295 10.04 -23.90 -15.07
N LEU A 296 8.91 -24.56 -14.79
CA LEU A 296 7.66 -23.89 -14.41
C LEU A 296 7.73 -23.31 -12.99
N VAL A 297 8.25 -24.07 -12.03
CA VAL A 297 8.42 -23.59 -10.65
C VAL A 297 9.37 -22.39 -10.60
N ASN A 298 10.46 -22.43 -11.36
CA ASN A 298 11.38 -21.30 -11.46
C ASN A 298 10.68 -20.04 -11.99
N SER A 299 9.81 -20.19 -12.99
CA SER A 299 9.05 -19.08 -13.56
C SER A 299 8.04 -18.48 -12.56
N VAL A 300 7.46 -19.29 -11.67
CA VAL A 300 6.61 -18.79 -10.58
C VAL A 300 7.44 -18.05 -9.53
N VAL A 301 8.61 -18.60 -9.16
CA VAL A 301 9.54 -17.97 -8.20
C VAL A 301 9.98 -16.59 -8.65
N GLU A 302 10.25 -16.41 -9.95
CA GLU A 302 10.61 -15.11 -10.55
C GLU A 302 9.60 -13.99 -10.26
N GLN A 303 8.31 -14.34 -10.16
CA GLN A 303 7.23 -13.37 -10.08
C GLN A 303 7.13 -12.70 -8.70
N TYR A 304 7.58 -13.36 -7.64
CA TYR A 304 7.55 -12.81 -6.28
C TYR A 304 8.95 -12.54 -5.69
N PHE A 305 10.02 -13.10 -6.26
CA PHE A 305 11.36 -13.08 -5.68
C PHE A 305 11.84 -11.66 -5.33
N GLN A 306 11.79 -10.73 -6.28
CA GLN A 306 12.31 -9.38 -6.08
C GLN A 306 11.56 -8.63 -4.96
N SER A 307 10.23 -8.68 -4.98
CA SER A 307 9.41 -8.07 -3.93
C SER A 307 9.64 -8.71 -2.57
N PHE A 308 9.83 -10.03 -2.53
CA PHE A 308 10.12 -10.75 -1.30
C PHE A 308 11.47 -10.33 -0.68
N ILE A 309 12.56 -10.30 -1.46
CA ILE A 309 13.89 -9.93 -0.93
C ILE A 309 13.99 -8.46 -0.53
N GLU A 310 13.24 -7.57 -1.19
CA GLU A 310 13.13 -6.15 -0.83
C GLU A 310 12.29 -5.92 0.44
N GLY A 311 11.69 -6.99 0.99
CA GLY A 311 10.81 -6.93 2.14
C GLY A 311 9.48 -6.22 1.84
N ILE A 312 9.06 -6.18 0.58
CA ILE A 312 7.77 -5.64 0.15
C ILE A 312 6.68 -6.69 0.45
N GLN A 313 5.54 -6.26 0.98
CA GLN A 313 4.40 -7.15 1.21
C GLN A 313 3.88 -7.71 -0.11
N LEU A 314 3.85 -9.04 -0.22
CA LEU A 314 3.27 -9.77 -1.35
C LEU A 314 1.74 -9.72 -1.27
N SER A 315 1.09 -9.78 -2.44
CA SER A 315 -0.35 -10.02 -2.51
C SER A 315 -0.67 -11.44 -2.02
N PRO A 316 -1.92 -11.71 -1.57
CA PRO A 316 -2.31 -13.03 -1.07
C PRO A 316 -2.00 -14.19 -2.02
N GLU A 317 -2.22 -13.99 -3.32
CA GLU A 317 -1.95 -14.96 -4.38
C GLU A 317 -0.46 -15.30 -4.44
N ARG A 318 0.39 -14.26 -4.44
CA ARG A 318 1.86 -14.40 -4.48
C ARG A 318 2.42 -14.98 -3.19
N LEU A 319 1.77 -14.71 -2.06
CA LEU A 319 2.14 -15.31 -0.79
C LEU A 319 1.81 -16.81 -0.77
N ILE A 320 0.69 -17.22 -1.36
CA ILE A 320 0.37 -18.64 -1.54
C ILE A 320 1.42 -19.32 -2.41
N ASP A 321 1.82 -18.69 -3.52
CA ASP A 321 2.91 -19.18 -4.37
C ASP A 321 4.21 -19.34 -3.57
N LEU A 322 4.63 -18.32 -2.83
CA LEU A 322 5.81 -18.39 -1.96
C LEU A 322 5.71 -19.55 -0.96
N LEU A 323 4.59 -19.67 -0.23
CA LEU A 323 4.44 -20.66 0.84
C LEU A 323 4.38 -22.11 0.34
N THR A 324 3.89 -22.33 -0.88
CA THR A 324 3.70 -23.67 -1.46
C THR A 324 4.87 -24.14 -2.33
N THR A 325 5.71 -23.23 -2.82
CA THR A 325 6.90 -23.57 -3.65
C THR A 325 8.16 -23.80 -2.82
N LEU A 326 8.20 -23.32 -1.58
CA LEU A 326 9.33 -23.52 -0.67
C LEU A 326 9.42 -24.96 -0.16
N LYS A 327 10.63 -25.39 0.21
CA LYS A 327 10.84 -26.68 0.89
C LYS A 327 10.02 -26.74 2.20
N PRO A 328 9.22 -27.79 2.44
CA PRO A 328 8.40 -27.89 3.65
C PRO A 328 9.19 -27.74 4.96
N SER A 329 10.45 -28.19 4.99
CA SER A 329 11.33 -28.10 6.16
C SER A 329 11.63 -26.66 6.60
N LEU A 330 11.59 -25.69 5.68
CA LEU A 330 11.96 -24.30 5.97
C LEU A 330 11.05 -23.66 7.03
N LEU A 331 9.77 -24.01 7.02
CA LEU A 331 8.75 -23.51 7.94
C LEU A 331 8.28 -24.59 8.92
N LYS A 332 9.14 -25.56 9.25
CA LYS A 332 8.76 -26.70 10.11
C LYS A 332 7.47 -27.40 9.65
N LYS A 333 7.28 -27.52 8.33
CA LYS A 333 6.11 -28.13 7.68
C LYS A 333 4.79 -27.36 7.83
N MET A 334 4.83 -26.10 8.28
CA MET A 334 3.64 -25.24 8.41
C MET A 334 3.31 -24.41 7.16
N GLY A 335 4.13 -24.48 6.10
CA GLY A 335 3.96 -23.64 4.91
C GLY A 335 2.58 -23.79 4.24
N PHE A 336 2.11 -25.03 4.06
CA PHE A 336 0.81 -25.30 3.45
C PHE A 336 -0.37 -24.93 4.36
N ALA A 337 -0.26 -25.12 5.68
CA ALA A 337 -1.27 -24.65 6.64
C ALA A 337 -1.43 -23.13 6.58
N ASN A 338 -0.31 -22.40 6.56
CA ASN A 338 -0.33 -20.95 6.42
C ASN A 338 -0.93 -20.54 5.06
N ALA A 339 -0.62 -21.25 3.98
CA ALA A 339 -1.18 -20.97 2.66
C ALA A 339 -2.70 -21.19 2.61
N LEU A 340 -3.24 -22.22 3.28
CA LEU A 340 -4.68 -22.43 3.42
C LEU A 340 -5.35 -21.27 4.17
N ARG A 341 -4.74 -20.78 5.25
CA ARG A 341 -5.26 -19.61 5.99
C ARG A 341 -5.25 -18.34 5.14
N VAL A 342 -4.21 -18.14 4.32
CA VAL A 342 -4.19 -17.04 3.34
C VAL A 342 -5.31 -17.22 2.31
N ALA A 343 -5.55 -18.43 1.80
CA ALA A 343 -6.65 -18.70 0.87
C ALA A 343 -8.04 -18.46 1.50
N GLN A 344 -8.23 -18.74 2.78
CA GLN A 344 -9.47 -18.41 3.50
C GLN A 344 -9.69 -16.90 3.71
N SER A 345 -8.66 -16.08 3.51
CA SER A 345 -8.75 -14.63 3.70
C SER A 345 -9.40 -13.88 2.53
N PHE A 346 -9.58 -14.53 1.37
CA PHE A 346 -10.25 -13.91 0.23
C PHE A 346 -11.73 -13.65 0.55
N GLN A 347 -12.21 -12.45 0.22
CA GLN A 347 -13.60 -12.05 0.45
C GLN A 347 -14.59 -12.80 -0.47
N ASN A 348 -14.15 -13.14 -1.69
CA ASN A 348 -14.95 -13.90 -2.64
C ASN A 348 -14.77 -15.40 -2.38
N GLU A 349 -15.86 -16.07 -2.03
CA GLU A 349 -15.86 -17.51 -1.71
C GLU A 349 -15.37 -18.37 -2.88
N SER A 350 -15.70 -18.02 -4.13
CA SER A 350 -15.24 -18.76 -5.31
C SER A 350 -13.73 -18.68 -5.49
N ILE A 351 -13.14 -17.50 -5.24
CA ILE A 351 -11.68 -17.28 -5.29
C ILE A 351 -11.00 -18.03 -4.13
N ALA A 352 -11.58 -17.98 -2.94
CA ALA A 352 -11.08 -18.71 -1.78
C ALA A 352 -11.05 -20.22 -2.07
N ASP A 353 -12.14 -20.78 -2.59
CA ASP A 353 -12.27 -22.20 -2.91
C ASP A 353 -11.30 -22.65 -4.01
N PHE A 354 -11.07 -21.80 -5.02
CA PHE A 354 -10.06 -22.02 -6.04
C PHE A 354 -8.66 -22.13 -5.41
N TYR A 355 -8.23 -21.14 -4.63
CA TYR A 355 -6.91 -21.16 -4.01
C TYR A 355 -6.74 -22.26 -2.96
N ILE A 356 -7.80 -22.61 -2.21
CA ILE A 356 -7.80 -23.79 -1.31
C ILE A 356 -7.50 -25.06 -2.13
N SER A 357 -8.15 -25.21 -3.29
CA SER A 357 -7.94 -26.36 -4.18
C SER A 357 -6.53 -26.38 -4.76
N VAL A 358 -5.97 -25.22 -5.15
CA VAL A 358 -4.57 -25.08 -5.58
C VAL A 358 -3.61 -25.50 -4.48
N VAL A 359 -3.81 -25.05 -3.24
CA VAL A 359 -2.94 -25.39 -2.10
C VAL A 359 -3.00 -26.89 -1.81
N TRP A 360 -4.18 -27.50 -1.80
CA TRP A 360 -4.32 -28.95 -1.64
C TRP A 360 -3.65 -29.73 -2.77
N LEU A 361 -3.85 -29.30 -4.02
CA LEU A 361 -3.21 -29.90 -5.18
C LEU A 361 -1.68 -29.89 -5.02
N ARG A 362 -1.11 -28.74 -4.68
CA ARG A 362 0.33 -28.58 -4.47
C ARG A 362 0.82 -29.38 -3.27
N LEU A 363 0.06 -29.47 -2.17
CA LEU A 363 0.44 -30.29 -1.02
C LEU A 363 0.50 -31.78 -1.38
N LEU A 364 -0.54 -32.30 -2.03
CA LEU A 364 -0.67 -33.71 -2.39
C LEU A 364 0.32 -34.18 -3.46
N THR A 365 0.92 -33.23 -4.21
CA THR A 365 1.84 -33.54 -5.32
C THR A 365 3.29 -33.16 -5.02
N ILE A 366 3.52 -31.98 -4.44
CA ILE A 366 4.85 -31.40 -4.17
C ILE A 366 5.23 -31.53 -2.70
N GLY A 367 4.27 -31.30 -1.80
CA GLY A 367 4.51 -31.32 -0.36
C GLY A 367 4.75 -32.73 0.21
N GLU A 368 4.31 -33.75 -0.54
CA GLU A 368 4.42 -35.16 -0.21
C GLU A 368 5.13 -35.90 -1.34
N GLY A 369 6.35 -36.38 -1.09
CA GLY A 369 7.11 -37.13 -2.08
C GLY A 369 6.46 -38.49 -2.39
N GLU A 370 6.38 -38.87 -3.67
CA GLU A 370 5.79 -40.15 -4.15
C GLU A 370 6.29 -41.37 -3.36
N LYS A 371 7.53 -41.31 -2.89
CA LYS A 371 8.18 -42.36 -2.10
C LYS A 371 7.47 -42.66 -0.76
N LEU A 372 6.80 -41.67 -0.16
CA LEU A 372 6.19 -41.80 1.17
C LEU A 372 5.00 -42.76 1.15
N PHE A 373 4.07 -42.60 0.21
CA PHE A 373 2.88 -43.45 0.12
C PHE A 373 3.10 -44.75 -0.67
N MET A 374 4.10 -44.80 -1.57
CA MET A 374 4.46 -46.06 -2.27
C MET A 374 5.05 -47.12 -1.34
N GLN A 375 5.73 -46.69 -0.27
CA GLN A 375 6.40 -47.59 0.67
C GLN A 375 5.57 -47.87 1.94
N TRP A 376 4.36 -47.30 2.03
CA TRP A 376 3.50 -47.35 3.20
C TRP A 376 2.98 -48.76 3.50
N ASP A 377 2.55 -49.49 2.47
CA ASP A 377 1.96 -50.84 2.58
C ASP A 377 2.98 -51.95 2.27
N ASN A 378 4.28 -51.68 2.45
CA ASN A 378 5.30 -52.70 2.31
C ASN A 378 5.30 -53.59 3.55
N LYS A 379 4.99 -54.89 3.37
CA LYS A 379 4.96 -55.93 4.42
C LYS A 379 6.23 -56.07 5.28
N ASN A 380 7.31 -55.38 4.93
CA ASN A 380 8.60 -55.41 5.62
C ASN A 380 8.83 -54.20 6.56
N VAL A 381 7.85 -53.30 6.73
CA VAL A 381 7.96 -52.11 7.59
C VAL A 381 7.09 -52.30 8.83
N SER A 382 7.64 -52.04 10.02
CA SER A 382 6.90 -52.08 11.29
C SER A 382 5.84 -50.96 11.36
N ASP A 383 4.70 -51.24 11.99
CA ASP A 383 3.62 -50.28 12.23
C ASP A 383 4.11 -49.01 12.94
N GLU A 384 5.09 -49.12 13.84
CA GLU A 384 5.70 -47.97 14.52
C GLU A 384 6.44 -47.04 13.55
N ILE A 385 7.12 -47.60 12.54
CA ILE A 385 7.85 -46.84 11.52
C ILE A 385 6.86 -46.14 10.60
N ASN A 386 5.77 -46.81 10.23
CA ASN A 386 4.69 -46.22 9.45
C ASN A 386 4.01 -45.09 10.21
N LYS A 387 3.69 -45.28 11.48
CA LYS A 387 3.14 -44.22 12.34
C LYS A 387 4.06 -43.00 12.39
N LYS A 388 5.37 -43.22 12.56
CA LYS A 388 6.36 -42.13 12.54
C LYS A 388 6.39 -41.39 11.21
N LYS A 389 6.25 -42.09 10.09
CA LYS A 389 6.17 -41.48 8.74
C LYS A 389 4.90 -40.63 8.57
N ILE A 390 3.74 -41.03 9.11
CA ILE A 390 2.54 -40.18 9.11
C ILE A 390 2.80 -38.91 9.89
N VAL A 391 3.23 -39.04 11.15
CA VAL A 391 3.35 -37.90 12.05
C VAL A 391 4.39 -36.90 11.52
N ASP A 392 5.43 -37.39 10.84
CA ASP A 392 6.42 -36.54 10.18
C ASP A 392 5.95 -35.99 8.82
N SER A 393 4.84 -36.44 8.24
CA SER A 393 4.38 -35.92 6.92
C SER A 393 3.97 -34.45 6.97
N THR A 394 4.09 -33.76 5.84
CA THR A 394 3.63 -32.37 5.69
C THR A 394 2.09 -32.29 5.78
N LEU A 395 1.40 -33.30 5.26
CA LEU A 395 -0.05 -33.45 5.31
C LEU A 395 -0.55 -33.58 6.75
N PHE A 396 0.08 -34.41 7.58
CA PHE A 396 -0.29 -34.54 9.00
C PHE A 396 -0.16 -33.21 9.73
N ASN A 397 0.98 -32.53 9.59
CA ASN A 397 1.20 -31.24 10.24
C ASN A 397 0.21 -30.18 9.74
N THR A 398 -0.10 -30.18 8.44
CA THR A 398 -1.08 -29.28 7.84
C THR A 398 -2.48 -29.52 8.41
N LEU A 399 -2.94 -30.78 8.40
CA LEU A 399 -4.27 -31.17 8.89
C LEU A 399 -4.43 -30.92 10.40
N LYS A 400 -3.37 -31.14 11.18
CA LYS A 400 -3.34 -30.85 12.61
C LYS A 400 -3.46 -29.34 12.89
N GLU A 401 -2.73 -28.51 12.14
CA GLU A 401 -2.74 -27.05 12.32
C GLU A 401 -4.08 -26.41 11.92
N ILE A 402 -4.76 -26.94 10.90
CA ILE A 402 -6.12 -26.50 10.53
C ILE A 402 -7.23 -27.16 11.35
N LYS A 403 -6.88 -28.05 12.30
CA LYS A 403 -7.83 -28.76 13.19
C LYS A 403 -8.99 -29.46 12.47
N LEU A 404 -8.73 -29.99 11.27
CA LEU A 404 -9.73 -30.66 10.43
C LEU A 404 -10.99 -29.82 10.16
N GLU A 405 -10.85 -28.52 9.93
CA GLU A 405 -11.96 -27.63 9.57
C GLU A 405 -12.80 -28.17 8.39
N SER A 406 -14.11 -28.34 8.58
CA SER A 406 -15.01 -29.02 7.62
C SER A 406 -14.89 -28.51 6.19
N LYS A 407 -14.93 -27.19 6.00
CA LYS A 407 -14.87 -26.56 4.67
C LYS A 407 -13.57 -26.88 3.93
N LEU A 408 -12.44 -26.89 4.63
CA LEU A 408 -11.15 -27.21 4.03
C LEU A 408 -11.05 -28.69 3.65
N ILE A 409 -11.60 -29.57 4.49
CA ILE A 409 -11.60 -31.02 4.27
C ILE A 409 -12.56 -31.42 3.13
N GLU A 410 -13.73 -30.81 3.03
CA GLU A 410 -14.68 -31.03 1.93
C GLU A 410 -14.04 -30.71 0.56
N ARG A 411 -13.23 -29.65 0.50
CA ARG A 411 -12.47 -29.29 -0.71
C ARG A 411 -11.36 -30.30 -1.02
N LEU A 412 -10.65 -30.79 0.00
CA LEU A 412 -9.70 -31.88 -0.16
C LEU A 412 -10.37 -33.14 -0.74
N ASP A 413 -11.52 -33.54 -0.19
CA ASP A 413 -12.25 -34.73 -0.63
C ASP A 413 -12.79 -34.60 -2.06
N THR A 414 -13.28 -33.40 -2.41
CA THR A 414 -13.70 -33.08 -3.78
C THR A 414 -12.53 -33.25 -4.76
N LEU A 415 -11.34 -32.78 -4.39
CA LEU A 415 -10.14 -32.89 -5.23
C LEU A 415 -9.65 -34.35 -5.38
N LEU A 416 -9.81 -35.18 -4.35
CA LEU A 416 -9.49 -36.61 -4.40
C LEU A 416 -10.45 -37.43 -5.27
N VAL A 417 -11.67 -36.93 -5.50
CA VAL A 417 -12.65 -37.52 -6.42
C VAL A 417 -12.42 -37.01 -7.84
N ASN A 418 -12.25 -35.69 -8.00
CA ASN A 418 -12.01 -35.04 -9.28
C ASN A 418 -10.79 -34.11 -9.21
N PRO A 419 -9.61 -34.57 -9.65
CA PRO A 419 -8.37 -33.78 -9.66
C PRO A 419 -8.37 -32.78 -10.84
N VAL A 420 -9.28 -31.81 -10.77
CA VAL A 420 -9.39 -30.66 -11.65
C VAL A 420 -9.41 -29.42 -10.76
N VAL A 421 -8.52 -28.49 -11.05
CA VAL A 421 -8.61 -27.12 -10.57
C VAL A 421 -8.90 -26.27 -11.80
N GLY A 422 -9.98 -25.47 -11.76
CA GLY A 422 -10.32 -24.56 -12.86
C GLY A 422 -9.26 -23.47 -13.06
N ASP A 423 -9.32 -22.73 -14.16
CA ASP A 423 -8.40 -21.63 -14.49
C ASP A 423 -9.05 -20.24 -14.35
N GLU A 424 -10.31 -20.20 -13.92
CA GLU A 424 -11.20 -19.02 -13.96
C GLU A 424 -10.70 -17.80 -13.18
N HIS A 425 -9.82 -18.00 -12.18
CA HIS A 425 -9.35 -16.95 -11.26
C HIS A 425 -7.84 -16.72 -11.30
N GLU A 426 -7.14 -17.31 -12.27
CA GLU A 426 -5.69 -17.14 -12.43
C GLU A 426 -5.36 -16.74 -13.86
N ASP A 427 -5.00 -15.47 -14.04
CA ASP A 427 -4.63 -14.91 -15.34
C ASP A 427 -3.22 -15.33 -15.78
N ASN A 428 -2.40 -15.84 -14.85
CA ASN A 428 -1.03 -16.19 -15.16
C ASN A 428 -0.91 -17.56 -15.82
N ILE A 429 -0.61 -17.54 -17.12
CA ILE A 429 -0.40 -18.73 -17.94
C ILE A 429 0.60 -19.72 -17.32
N THR A 430 1.70 -19.23 -16.73
CA THR A 430 2.72 -20.13 -16.14
C THR A 430 2.22 -20.83 -14.88
N ILE A 431 1.37 -20.16 -14.08
CA ILE A 431 0.76 -20.77 -12.89
C ILE A 431 -0.31 -21.78 -13.31
N ASN A 432 -1.10 -21.47 -14.33
CA ASN A 432 -2.08 -22.41 -14.88
C ASN A 432 -1.39 -23.66 -15.43
N GLN A 433 -0.34 -23.51 -16.23
CA GLN A 433 0.46 -24.63 -16.73
C GLN A 433 1.06 -25.48 -15.60
N LEU A 434 1.55 -24.83 -14.52
CA LEU A 434 2.01 -25.54 -13.33
C LEU A 434 0.87 -26.34 -12.69
N ASN A 435 -0.27 -25.72 -12.42
CA ASN A 435 -1.42 -26.37 -11.78
C ASN A 435 -2.02 -27.48 -12.65
N GLU A 436 -2.04 -27.34 -13.98
CA GLU A 436 -2.44 -28.40 -14.91
C GLU A 436 -1.47 -29.59 -14.88
N SER A 437 -0.16 -29.31 -14.89
CA SER A 437 0.88 -30.33 -14.76
C SER A 437 0.70 -31.12 -13.47
N LEU A 438 0.47 -30.43 -12.34
CA LEU A 438 0.20 -31.05 -11.04
C LEU A 438 -1.10 -31.85 -11.03
N SER A 439 -2.15 -31.33 -11.65
CA SER A 439 -3.43 -32.05 -11.78
C SER A 439 -3.23 -33.36 -12.56
N SER A 440 -2.38 -33.35 -13.59
CA SER A 440 -2.01 -34.56 -14.34
C SER A 440 -1.24 -35.57 -13.47
N VAL A 441 -0.37 -35.11 -12.57
CA VAL A 441 0.35 -35.96 -11.61
C VAL A 441 -0.62 -36.58 -10.60
N LEU A 442 -1.51 -35.79 -10.02
CA LEU A 442 -2.52 -36.29 -9.08
C LEU A 442 -3.46 -37.31 -9.75
N ARG A 443 -3.85 -37.07 -11.01
CA ARG A 443 -4.60 -38.07 -11.82
C ARG A 443 -3.85 -39.38 -11.98
N LYS A 444 -2.52 -39.34 -12.18
CA LYS A 444 -1.71 -40.57 -12.26
C LYS A 444 -1.70 -41.32 -10.93
N TYR A 445 -1.68 -40.61 -9.80
CA TYR A 445 -1.79 -41.24 -8.48
C TYR A 445 -3.16 -41.88 -8.29
N LEU A 446 -4.24 -41.23 -8.72
CA LEU A 446 -5.62 -41.69 -8.55
C LEU A 446 -6.11 -42.72 -9.58
N ASN A 447 -5.54 -42.79 -10.78
CA ASN A 447 -6.04 -43.70 -11.84
C ASN A 447 -5.30 -45.05 -11.92
N ASN A 448 -4.10 -45.16 -11.36
CA ASN A 448 -3.35 -46.41 -11.38
C ASN A 448 -3.83 -47.31 -10.23
N ASN A 449 -4.46 -48.45 -10.52
CA ASN A 449 -5.14 -49.32 -9.54
C ASN A 449 -4.34 -49.62 -8.25
N GLN A 450 -3.03 -49.83 -8.34
CA GLN A 450 -2.21 -50.11 -7.16
C GLN A 450 -1.75 -48.82 -6.45
N ARG A 451 -1.43 -47.77 -7.20
CA ARG A 451 -1.03 -46.46 -6.65
C ARG A 451 -2.19 -45.74 -5.98
N ASN A 452 -3.37 -45.81 -6.59
CA ASN A 452 -4.62 -45.22 -6.11
C ASN A 452 -5.00 -45.79 -4.75
N LYS A 453 -5.01 -47.13 -4.63
CA LYS A 453 -5.36 -47.78 -3.37
C LYS A 453 -4.42 -47.34 -2.25
N ASN A 454 -3.10 -47.34 -2.50
CA ASN A 454 -2.11 -46.96 -1.49
C ASN A 454 -2.19 -45.47 -1.14
N PHE A 455 -2.36 -44.59 -2.14
CA PHE A 455 -2.45 -43.15 -1.94
C PHE A 455 -3.70 -42.75 -1.15
N LYS A 456 -4.89 -43.25 -1.51
CA LYS A 456 -6.13 -42.96 -0.78
C LYS A 456 -6.10 -43.51 0.64
N LEU A 457 -5.65 -44.75 0.82
CA LEU A 457 -5.49 -45.34 2.16
C LEU A 457 -4.52 -44.54 3.03
N TRP A 458 -3.43 -44.05 2.43
CA TRP A 458 -2.47 -43.20 3.14
C TRP A 458 -3.11 -41.89 3.59
N VAL A 459 -3.82 -41.17 2.72
CA VAL A 459 -4.51 -39.92 3.08
C VAL A 459 -5.52 -40.15 4.20
N GLU A 460 -6.34 -41.20 4.12
CA GLU A 460 -7.31 -41.54 5.17
C GLU A 460 -6.61 -41.92 6.48
N ALA A 461 -5.52 -42.68 6.43
CA ALA A 461 -4.73 -43.00 7.62
C ALA A 461 -4.15 -41.74 8.28
N VAL A 462 -3.69 -40.76 7.49
CA VAL A 462 -3.24 -39.47 8.03
C VAL A 462 -4.40 -38.74 8.72
N LYS A 463 -5.58 -38.67 8.09
CA LYS A 463 -6.77 -38.02 8.69
C LYS A 463 -7.15 -38.67 10.02
N GLU A 464 -7.20 -40.00 10.08
CA GLU A 464 -7.52 -40.73 11.31
C GLU A 464 -6.47 -40.49 12.41
N GLU A 465 -5.18 -40.52 12.10
CA GLU A 465 -4.15 -40.23 13.09
C GLU A 465 -4.24 -38.78 13.60
N VAL A 466 -4.60 -37.81 12.74
CA VAL A 466 -4.84 -36.43 13.18
C VAL A 466 -6.02 -36.38 14.14
N LYS A 467 -7.15 -37.04 13.84
CA LYS A 467 -8.32 -37.13 14.73
C LYS A 467 -7.96 -37.69 16.10
N LEU A 468 -7.06 -38.67 16.16
CA LEU A 468 -6.57 -39.24 17.42
C LEU A 468 -5.65 -38.29 18.21
N SER A 469 -5.07 -37.29 17.53
CA SER A 469 -4.07 -36.37 18.11
C SER A 469 -4.63 -35.01 18.55
N LEU A 470 -5.86 -34.69 18.13
CA LEU A 470 -6.63 -33.49 18.51
C LEU A 470 -7.44 -33.81 19.77
#